data_AF-A0A939VZG0-F1
#
_entry.id   AF-A0A939VZG0-F1
#
_cell.length_a   1.000
_cell.length_b   1.000
_cell.length_c   1.000
_cell.angle_alpha   90.00
_cell.angle_beta   90.00
_cell.angle_gamma   90.00
#
_symmetry.space_group_name_H-M   'P 1'
#
loop_
_entity.id
_entity.type
_entity.pdbx_description
1 polymer ?
#
loop_
_entity_poly.entity_id
_entity_poly.type
_entity_poly.pdbx_seq_one_letter_code
_entity_poly.pdbx_strand_id
1 'polypeptide(L)'
;MNWIIEDEGFSNGDILLPALKKLNKQYFIWKDEFWTTKEYNKLPKDSIFHGSLENASKIKKELDLYPGSLCDEKGFSYSYIYETYNNYILTKNIVFTTINELLNNKEILDNLTKNNNYFFTRPNSPLKEFSGRVLDKNNITPAHFDYGFYHSNMDLEIVISEYKEIEKEYSGVIQ
;
A
#
# COMPACT_ATOMS: atom_id res chain seq x y z
N MET A 1 22.46 -17.82 5.54
CA MET A 1 21.33 -17.00 5.07
C MET A 1 20.25 -17.89 4.48
N ASN A 2 19.10 -17.89 5.14
CA ASN A 2 17.89 -18.61 4.74
C ASN A 2 16.98 -17.69 3.94
N TRP A 3 16.10 -18.27 3.12
CA TRP A 3 15.08 -17.55 2.38
C TRP A 3 13.71 -17.81 2.96
N ILE A 4 12.90 -16.78 3.16
CA ILE A 4 11.49 -16.91 3.50
C ILE A 4 10.72 -16.40 2.29
N ILE A 5 9.93 -17.28 1.68
CA ILE A 5 9.23 -17.02 0.41
C ILE A 5 7.73 -17.08 0.64
N GLU A 6 7.02 -16.00 0.33
CA GLU A 6 5.57 -16.00 0.21
C GLU A 6 5.18 -16.50 -1.18
N ASP A 7 4.75 -17.75 -1.29
CA ASP A 7 4.43 -18.37 -2.59
C ASP A 7 3.00 -18.05 -3.06
N GLU A 8 2.05 -18.05 -2.12
CA GLU A 8 0.61 -17.91 -2.40
C GLU A 8 0.21 -16.48 -2.82
N GLY A 9 1.05 -15.49 -2.56
CA GLY A 9 0.84 -14.10 -3.00
C GLY A 9 0.97 -13.90 -4.51
N PHE A 10 1.48 -14.89 -5.25
CA PHE A 10 1.73 -14.81 -6.70
C PHE A 10 0.87 -15.84 -7.45
N SER A 11 0.15 -15.38 -8.48
CA SER A 11 -0.80 -16.21 -9.24
C SER A 11 -0.19 -17.45 -9.93
N ASN A 12 1.12 -17.45 -10.16
CA ASN A 12 1.87 -18.56 -10.74
C ASN A 12 2.94 -19.12 -9.78
N GLY A 13 2.82 -18.82 -8.49
CA GLY A 13 3.87 -19.06 -7.50
C GLY A 13 5.05 -18.10 -7.65
N ASP A 14 5.94 -18.16 -6.67
CA ASP A 14 7.11 -17.30 -6.60
C ASP A 14 8.20 -17.74 -7.59
N ILE A 15 8.74 -16.78 -8.34
CA ILE A 15 9.75 -17.05 -9.38
C ILE A 15 11.12 -17.46 -8.81
N LEU A 16 11.42 -17.11 -7.56
CA LEU A 16 12.68 -17.47 -6.90
C LEU A 16 12.64 -18.89 -6.35
N LEU A 17 11.46 -19.42 -6.00
CA LEU A 17 11.33 -20.75 -5.40
C LEU A 17 11.95 -21.87 -6.26
N PRO A 18 11.72 -21.95 -7.59
CA PRO A 18 12.42 -22.91 -8.45
C PRO A 18 13.95 -22.72 -8.47
N ALA A 19 14.42 -21.48 -8.43
CA ALA A 19 15.85 -21.17 -8.43
C ALA A 19 16.53 -21.61 -7.12
N LEU A 20 15.88 -21.36 -5.98
CA LEU A 20 16.35 -21.80 -4.66
C LEU A 20 16.44 -23.33 -4.58
N LYS A 21 15.42 -24.03 -5.09
CA LYS A 21 15.43 -25.51 -5.20
C LYS A 21 16.59 -26.01 -6.05
N LYS A 22 16.80 -25.43 -7.25
CA LYS A 22 17.89 -25.81 -8.16
C LYS A 22 19.27 -25.59 -7.55
N LEU A 23 19.43 -24.55 -6.73
CA LEU A 23 20.68 -24.21 -6.04
C LEU A 23 20.85 -24.92 -4.70
N ASN A 24 19.92 -25.81 -4.30
CA ASN A 24 19.88 -26.48 -3.01
C ASN A 24 20.03 -25.50 -1.82
N LYS A 25 19.37 -24.35 -1.91
CA LYS A 25 19.34 -23.34 -0.84
C LYS A 25 18.24 -23.67 0.16
N GLN A 26 18.50 -23.40 1.44
CA GLN A 26 17.49 -23.51 2.49
C GLN A 26 16.45 -22.39 2.33
N TYR A 27 15.18 -22.78 2.38
CA TYR A 27 14.06 -21.85 2.31
C TYR A 27 12.89 -22.31 3.19
N PHE A 28 12.04 -21.35 3.57
CA PHE A 28 10.80 -21.53 4.31
C PHE A 28 9.67 -20.89 3.50
N ILE A 29 8.52 -21.54 3.47
CA ILE A 29 7.32 -20.94 2.85
C ILE A 29 6.60 -20.13 3.92
N TRP A 30 6.42 -18.84 3.66
CA TRP A 30 5.62 -17.95 4.47
C TRP A 30 4.13 -18.21 4.23
N LYS A 31 3.34 -18.11 5.31
CA LYS A 31 1.89 -18.16 5.28
C LYS A 31 1.34 -17.05 6.17
N ASP A 32 0.27 -16.39 5.75
CA ASP A 32 -0.32 -15.30 6.52
C ASP A 32 -0.81 -15.74 7.91
N GLU A 33 -1.19 -17.01 8.04
CA GLU A 33 -1.58 -17.59 9.34
C GLU A 33 -0.44 -17.55 10.36
N PHE A 34 0.82 -17.38 9.94
CA PHE A 34 1.96 -17.23 10.85
C PHE A 34 1.78 -16.01 11.76
N TRP A 35 1.12 -14.94 11.30
CA TRP A 35 0.82 -13.78 12.15
C TRP A 35 -0.06 -14.15 13.35
N THR A 36 -1.06 -15.00 13.15
CA THR A 36 -2.00 -15.40 14.20
C THR A 36 -1.43 -16.52 15.06
N THR A 37 -0.83 -17.52 14.44
CA THR A 37 -0.28 -18.71 15.10
C THR A 37 1.08 -18.47 15.76
N LYS A 38 1.74 -17.37 15.42
CA LYS A 38 3.10 -17.01 15.84
C LYS A 38 4.16 -18.04 15.45
N GLU A 39 3.92 -18.80 14.38
CA GLU A 39 4.90 -19.76 13.85
C GLU A 39 6.18 -19.09 13.34
N TYR A 40 6.13 -17.79 13.02
CA TYR A 40 7.30 -17.01 12.66
C TYR A 40 8.42 -17.04 13.72
N ASN A 41 8.11 -17.33 15.00
CA ASN A 41 9.10 -17.49 16.07
C ASN A 41 10.06 -18.67 15.86
N LYS A 42 9.69 -19.63 15.00
CA LYS A 42 10.52 -20.79 14.64
C LYS A 42 11.48 -20.49 13.48
N LEU A 43 11.33 -19.33 12.82
CA LEU A 43 12.14 -18.97 11.66
C LEU A 43 13.57 -18.63 12.10
N PRO A 44 14.61 -19.00 11.32
CA PRO A 44 15.97 -18.60 11.63
C PRO A 44 16.14 -17.08 11.57
N LYS A 45 16.89 -16.49 12.51
CA LYS A 45 17.15 -15.05 12.49
C LYS A 45 17.95 -14.58 11.28
N ASP A 46 18.89 -15.40 10.79
CA ASP A 46 19.64 -15.14 9.56
C ASP A 46 18.80 -15.51 8.33
N SER A 47 17.78 -14.69 8.04
CA SER A 47 16.81 -14.89 6.96
C SER A 47 16.52 -13.61 6.20
N ILE A 48 16.33 -13.75 4.89
CA ILE A 48 15.77 -12.72 4.00
C ILE A 48 14.35 -13.11 3.55
N PHE A 49 13.42 -12.17 3.61
CA PHE A 49 12.04 -12.32 3.14
C PHE A 49 11.86 -11.80 1.72
N HIS A 50 11.13 -12.56 0.91
CA HIS A 50 10.64 -12.17 -0.40
C HIS A 50 9.16 -12.53 -0.54
N GLY A 51 8.34 -11.55 -0.92
CA GLY A 51 6.90 -11.68 -0.94
C GLY A 51 6.19 -10.36 -1.18
N SER A 52 4.95 -10.27 -0.73
CA SER A 52 4.13 -9.07 -0.83
C SER A 52 4.72 -7.91 -0.03
N LEU A 53 4.41 -6.69 -0.47
CA LEU A 53 4.91 -5.47 0.17
C LEU A 53 4.38 -5.31 1.61
N GLU A 54 3.15 -5.78 1.86
CA GLU A 54 2.51 -5.77 3.17
C GLU A 54 3.27 -6.66 4.17
N ASN A 55 3.47 -7.94 3.82
CA ASN A 55 4.24 -8.85 4.66
C ASN A 55 5.68 -8.39 4.82
N ALA A 56 6.31 -7.87 3.76
CA ALA A 56 7.66 -7.32 3.84
C ALA A 56 7.73 -6.16 4.84
N SER A 57 6.83 -5.18 4.72
CA SER A 57 6.72 -4.03 5.65
C SER A 57 6.54 -4.49 7.10
N LYS A 58 5.62 -5.44 7.34
CA LYS A 58 5.31 -5.93 8.67
C LYS A 58 6.45 -6.75 9.28
N ILE A 59 7.08 -7.64 8.51
CA ILE A 59 8.26 -8.41 8.93
C ILE A 59 9.40 -7.48 9.33
N LYS A 60 9.65 -6.41 8.55
CA LYS A 60 10.70 -5.43 8.86
C LYS A 60 10.46 -4.71 10.20
N LYS A 61 9.20 -4.45 10.53
CA LYS A 61 8.79 -3.69 11.72
C LYS A 61 8.70 -4.56 12.96
N GLU A 62 8.22 -5.80 12.83
CA GLU A 62 7.83 -6.64 13.96
C GLU A 62 8.82 -7.78 14.27
N LEU A 63 9.61 -8.25 13.30
CA LEU A 63 10.45 -9.42 13.46
C LEU A 63 11.94 -9.08 13.52
N ASP A 64 12.65 -9.76 14.43
CA ASP A 64 14.11 -9.68 14.57
C ASP A 64 14.83 -10.61 13.58
N LEU A 65 14.60 -10.38 12.28
CA LEU A 65 15.26 -11.08 11.18
C LEU A 65 16.33 -10.19 10.57
N TYR A 66 17.45 -10.80 10.17
CA TYR A 66 18.57 -10.14 9.51
C TYR A 66 18.99 -10.91 8.25
N PRO A 67 19.00 -10.29 7.06
CA PRO A 67 18.69 -8.88 6.79
C PRO A 67 17.19 -8.54 6.90
N GLY A 68 16.30 -9.51 7.13
CA GLY A 68 14.86 -9.28 7.25
C GLY A 68 14.22 -9.12 5.88
N SER A 69 13.49 -8.04 5.63
CA SER A 69 12.87 -7.79 4.33
C SER A 69 13.44 -6.53 3.68
N LEU A 70 13.51 -6.54 2.35
CA LEU A 70 13.80 -5.36 1.55
C LEU A 70 12.48 -4.78 1.06
N CYS A 71 12.15 -3.59 1.54
CA CYS A 71 10.91 -2.89 1.24
C CYS A 71 11.18 -1.38 1.27
N ASP A 72 10.90 -0.70 0.16
CA ASP A 72 10.98 0.76 0.02
C ASP A 72 9.58 1.38 0.02
N GLU A 73 8.92 1.34 1.18
CA GLU A 73 7.58 1.94 1.36
C GLU A 73 7.56 3.41 0.92
N LYS A 74 8.65 4.15 1.16
CA LYS A 74 8.76 5.56 0.85
C LYS A 74 8.85 5.81 -0.65
N GLY A 75 9.67 5.05 -1.38
CA GLY A 75 9.79 5.18 -2.83
C GLY A 75 8.50 4.82 -3.58
N PHE A 76 7.59 4.07 -2.96
CA PHE A 76 6.28 3.74 -3.53
C PHE A 76 5.11 4.56 -2.95
N SER A 77 5.36 5.55 -2.09
CA SER A 77 4.30 6.45 -1.62
C SER A 77 3.76 7.29 -2.78
N TYR A 78 2.48 7.66 -2.72
CA TYR A 78 1.89 8.46 -3.80
C TYR A 78 2.49 9.86 -3.86
N SER A 79 2.89 10.43 -2.73
CA SER A 79 3.63 11.70 -2.65
C SER A 79 4.94 11.64 -3.42
N TYR A 80 5.73 10.58 -3.26
CA TYR A 80 6.97 10.39 -4.01
C TYR A 80 6.71 10.22 -5.51
N ILE A 81 5.72 9.40 -5.87
CA ILE A 81 5.29 9.21 -7.27
C ILE A 81 4.83 10.54 -7.87
N TYR A 82 4.04 11.31 -7.13
CA TYR A 82 3.53 12.59 -7.57
C TYR A 82 4.65 13.59 -7.78
N GLU A 83 5.56 13.74 -6.83
CA GLU A 83 6.72 14.63 -6.96
C GLU A 83 7.56 14.28 -8.20
N THR A 84 7.81 12.99 -8.43
CA THR A 84 8.66 12.51 -9.53
C THR A 84 7.99 12.62 -10.90
N TYR A 85 6.71 12.28 -10.99
CA TYR A 85 5.98 12.13 -12.24
C TYR A 85 4.87 13.18 -12.44
N ASN A 86 4.89 14.29 -11.68
CA ASN A 86 3.81 15.29 -11.71
C ASN A 86 3.48 15.76 -13.12
N ASN A 87 4.43 15.81 -14.05
CA ASN A 87 4.21 16.25 -15.44
C ASN A 87 3.29 15.30 -16.20
N TYR A 88 3.32 14.01 -15.88
CA TYR A 88 2.55 12.95 -16.56
C TYR A 88 1.22 12.61 -15.88
N ILE A 89 1.02 13.03 -14.63
CA ILE A 89 -0.20 12.69 -13.87
C ILE A 89 -1.38 13.55 -14.33
N LEU A 90 -2.53 12.91 -14.58
CA LEU A 90 -3.76 13.54 -15.07
C LEU A 90 -4.32 14.61 -14.12
N THR A 91 -4.20 14.37 -12.81
CA THR A 91 -4.77 15.24 -11.79
C THR A 91 -3.68 16.08 -11.14
N LYS A 92 -3.72 17.40 -11.38
CA LYS A 92 -2.76 18.36 -10.85
C LYS A 92 -3.23 19.03 -9.56
N ASN A 93 -4.54 19.18 -9.41
CA ASN A 93 -5.15 19.73 -8.19
C ASN A 93 -5.36 18.58 -7.20
N ILE A 94 -4.37 18.38 -6.33
CA ILE A 94 -4.40 17.35 -5.29
C ILE A 94 -4.07 17.99 -3.94
N VAL A 95 -4.55 17.36 -2.87
CA VAL A 95 -4.21 17.73 -1.50
C VAL A 95 -3.76 16.48 -0.74
N PHE A 96 -2.61 16.58 -0.09
CA PHE A 96 -2.18 15.60 0.90
C PHE A 96 -2.68 16.05 2.27
N THR A 97 -3.32 15.14 2.99
CA THR A 97 -3.95 15.38 4.30
C THR A 97 -4.08 14.05 5.05
N THR A 98 -4.74 14.02 6.20
CA THR A 98 -5.12 12.78 6.89
C THR A 98 -6.62 12.55 6.83
N ILE A 99 -7.07 11.33 7.11
CA ILE A 99 -8.51 11.04 7.25
C ILE A 99 -9.13 11.94 8.34
N ASN A 100 -8.44 12.07 9.48
CA ASN A 100 -8.89 12.90 10.60
C ASN A 100 -9.03 14.38 10.20
N GLU A 101 -8.03 14.95 9.53
CA GLU A 101 -8.08 16.35 9.09
C GLU A 101 -9.20 16.57 8.07
N LEU A 102 -9.33 15.68 7.08
CA LEU A 102 -10.38 15.77 6.06
C LEU A 102 -11.80 15.78 6.67
N LEU A 103 -12.05 14.93 7.66
CA LEU A 103 -13.37 14.82 8.30
C LEU A 103 -13.69 16.02 9.19
N ASN A 104 -12.67 16.67 9.77
CA ASN A 104 -12.85 17.81 10.67
C ASN A 104 -12.74 19.17 9.98
N ASN A 105 -12.20 19.23 8.77
CA ASN A 105 -12.02 20.47 8.02
C ASN A 105 -12.69 20.43 6.65
N LYS A 106 -13.97 20.84 6.63
CA LYS A 106 -14.76 20.90 5.39
C LYS A 106 -14.19 21.84 4.34
N GLU A 107 -13.41 22.85 4.74
CA GLU A 107 -12.81 23.82 3.83
C GLU A 107 -11.87 23.16 2.82
N ILE A 108 -11.21 22.06 3.21
CA ILE A 108 -10.35 21.27 2.32
C ILE A 108 -11.16 20.79 1.11
N LEU A 109 -12.34 20.23 1.35
CA LEU A 109 -13.22 19.71 0.30
C LEU A 109 -13.88 20.85 -0.48
N ASP A 110 -14.34 21.90 0.18
CA ASP A 110 -14.98 23.02 -0.51
C ASP A 110 -14.03 23.76 -1.44
N ASN A 111 -12.76 23.89 -1.05
CA ASN A 111 -11.72 24.45 -1.91
C ASN A 111 -11.37 23.54 -3.08
N LEU A 112 -11.36 22.22 -2.87
CA LEU A 112 -11.03 21.23 -3.88
C LEU A 112 -12.17 21.00 -4.89
N THR A 113 -13.42 20.93 -4.43
CA THR A 113 -14.55 20.44 -5.24
C THR A 113 -15.56 21.54 -5.59
N LYS A 114 -15.10 22.76 -5.88
CA LYS A 114 -15.97 23.95 -6.09
C LYS A 114 -17.19 23.72 -6.99
N ASN A 115 -17.06 22.87 -8.01
CA ASN A 115 -18.11 22.60 -9.00
C ASN A 115 -18.70 21.18 -8.92
N ASN A 116 -18.33 20.38 -7.93
CA ASN A 116 -18.74 18.97 -7.83
C ASN A 116 -18.90 18.52 -6.37
N ASN A 117 -19.85 17.63 -6.08
CA ASN A 117 -19.98 17.02 -4.76
C ASN A 117 -19.08 15.80 -4.58
N TYR A 118 -18.45 15.31 -5.66
CA TYR A 118 -17.59 14.15 -5.62
C TYR A 118 -16.11 14.51 -5.63
N PHE A 119 -15.32 13.70 -4.92
CA PHE A 119 -13.86 13.74 -4.94
C PHE A 119 -13.30 12.33 -5.00
N PHE A 120 -12.08 12.20 -5.52
CA PHE A 120 -11.33 10.94 -5.47
C PHE A 120 -10.40 10.96 -4.26
N THR A 121 -10.22 9.81 -3.62
CA THR A 121 -9.27 9.62 -2.51
C THR A 121 -8.56 8.28 -2.59
N ARG A 122 -7.32 8.22 -2.10
CA ARG A 122 -6.52 7.00 -1.91
C ARG A 122 -5.52 7.19 -0.76
N PRO A 123 -4.96 6.11 -0.20
CA PRO A 123 -3.83 6.23 0.73
C PRO A 123 -2.61 6.88 0.07
N ASN A 124 -1.86 7.67 0.84
CA ASN A 124 -0.48 8.08 0.53
C ASN A 124 0.52 6.96 0.89
N SER A 125 0.16 5.71 0.58
CA SER A 125 0.90 4.53 0.98
C SER A 125 0.77 3.45 -0.09
N PRO A 126 1.81 2.63 -0.30
CA PRO A 126 1.74 1.49 -1.20
C PRO A 126 1.09 0.25 -0.57
N LEU A 127 0.79 0.28 0.74
CA LEU A 127 0.27 -0.88 1.49
C LEU A 127 -1.24 -1.11 1.31
N LYS A 128 -1.92 -0.25 0.53
CA LYS A 128 -3.34 -0.40 0.15
C LYS A 128 -4.28 -0.56 1.36
N GLU A 129 -4.09 0.26 2.39
CA GLU A 129 -4.94 0.29 3.58
C GLU A 129 -6.43 0.45 3.24
N PHE A 130 -6.72 1.12 2.12
CA PHE A 130 -8.00 1.05 1.42
C PHE A 130 -7.81 1.23 -0.09
N SER A 131 -8.73 0.69 -0.89
CA SER A 131 -8.73 0.90 -2.35
C SER A 131 -9.12 2.33 -2.70
N GLY A 132 -8.40 2.96 -3.64
CA GLY A 132 -8.75 4.28 -4.14
C GLY A 132 -10.19 4.32 -4.67
N ARG A 133 -10.93 5.39 -4.36
CA ARG A 133 -12.38 5.46 -4.60
C ARG A 133 -12.89 6.89 -4.72
N VAL A 134 -14.11 7.02 -5.23
CA VAL A 134 -14.84 8.29 -5.33
C VAL A 134 -15.85 8.37 -4.18
N LEU A 135 -15.90 9.52 -3.49
CA LEU A 135 -16.78 9.76 -2.34
C LEU A 135 -17.59 11.04 -2.54
N ASP A 136 -18.79 11.08 -1.96
CA ASP A 136 -19.61 12.29 -1.83
C ASP A 136 -19.16 13.09 -0.62
N LYS A 137 -18.83 14.37 -0.82
CA LYS A 137 -18.33 15.26 0.23
C LYS A 137 -19.32 15.51 1.37
N ASN A 138 -20.61 15.31 1.14
CA ASN A 138 -21.66 15.61 2.11
C ASN A 138 -21.94 14.47 3.09
N ASN A 139 -21.43 13.26 2.82
CA ASN A 139 -21.74 12.07 3.62
C ASN A 139 -20.50 11.20 3.86
N ILE A 140 -19.37 11.82 4.21
CA ILE A 140 -18.13 11.09 4.50
C ILE A 140 -18.14 10.62 5.96
N THR A 141 -17.71 9.38 6.17
CA THR A 141 -17.51 8.77 7.48
C THR A 141 -16.20 7.99 7.49
N PRO A 142 -15.62 7.66 8.65
CA PRO A 142 -14.41 6.84 8.71
C PRO A 142 -14.54 5.50 7.97
N ALA A 143 -15.74 4.89 7.98
CA ALA A 143 -16.01 3.62 7.30
C ALA A 143 -15.78 3.69 5.78
N HIS A 144 -15.92 4.87 5.16
CA HIS A 144 -15.62 5.04 3.74
C HIS A 144 -14.13 4.85 3.41
N PHE A 145 -13.26 4.97 4.40
CA PHE A 145 -11.82 4.71 4.29
C PHE A 145 -11.45 3.31 4.80
N ASP A 146 -12.44 2.43 5.02
CA ASP A 146 -12.26 1.10 5.60
C ASP A 146 -11.67 1.09 7.04
N TYR A 147 -11.84 2.21 7.75
CA TYR A 147 -11.48 2.32 9.16
C TYR A 147 -12.29 1.32 10.01
N GLY A 148 -11.59 0.59 10.87
CA GLY A 148 -12.14 -0.47 11.71
C GLY A 148 -12.24 -1.84 11.00
N PHE A 149 -11.99 -1.90 9.69
CA PHE A 149 -11.91 -3.14 8.94
C PHE A 149 -10.48 -3.47 8.51
N TYR A 150 -9.85 -2.61 7.71
CA TYR A 150 -8.47 -2.82 7.22
C TYR A 150 -7.41 -2.07 8.03
N HIS A 151 -7.77 -0.96 8.65
CA HIS A 151 -6.86 -0.21 9.51
C HIS A 151 -7.59 0.52 10.64
N SER A 152 -6.85 0.93 11.67
CA SER A 152 -7.35 1.68 12.83
C SER A 152 -6.68 3.05 13.01
N ASN A 153 -5.93 3.51 12.00
CA ASN A 153 -5.24 4.79 12.03
C ASN A 153 -6.10 5.91 11.42
N MET A 154 -6.61 6.83 12.24
CA MET A 154 -7.31 8.05 11.76
C MET A 154 -6.36 9.10 11.18
N ASP A 155 -5.09 9.06 11.57
CA ASP A 155 -4.06 9.95 11.03
C ASP A 155 -3.36 9.32 9.82
N LEU A 156 -3.98 8.31 9.20
CA LEU A 156 -3.49 7.74 7.94
C LEU A 156 -3.46 8.85 6.89
N GLU A 157 -2.27 9.04 6.30
CA GLU A 157 -2.09 10.00 5.23
C GLU A 157 -2.82 9.54 3.97
N ILE A 158 -3.57 10.45 3.40
CA ILE A 158 -4.34 10.26 2.17
C ILE A 158 -4.02 11.37 1.19
N VAL A 159 -4.28 11.08 -0.07
CA VAL A 159 -4.32 12.09 -1.12
C VAL A 159 -5.73 12.16 -1.66
N ILE A 160 -6.24 13.38 -1.77
CA ILE A 160 -7.53 13.66 -2.36
C ILE A 160 -7.35 14.50 -3.62
N SER A 161 -8.30 14.37 -4.54
CA SER A 161 -8.32 15.17 -5.75
C SER A 161 -9.74 15.46 -6.21
N GLU A 162 -9.88 16.45 -7.10
CA GLU A 162 -11.11 16.62 -7.86
C GLU A 162 -11.52 15.30 -8.52
N TYR A 163 -12.82 15.02 -8.55
CA TYR A 163 -13.36 13.95 -9.36
C TYR A 163 -13.15 14.26 -10.84
N LYS A 164 -12.61 13.28 -11.56
CA LYS A 164 -12.53 13.30 -13.03
C LYS A 164 -13.12 12.01 -13.56
N GLU A 165 -14.01 12.14 -14.52
CA GLU A 165 -14.49 11.00 -15.30
C GLU A 165 -13.40 10.60 -16.30
N ILE A 166 -13.02 9.33 -16.28
CA ILE A 166 -12.05 8.75 -17.21
C ILE A 166 -12.83 7.84 -18.16
N GLU A 167 -13.06 8.30 -19.38
CA GLU A 167 -13.81 7.53 -20.38
C GLU A 167 -13.00 6.34 -20.93
N LYS A 168 -11.67 6.50 -21.02
CA LYS A 168 -10.75 5.52 -21.56
C LYS A 168 -9.41 5.57 -20.85
N GLU A 169 -8.84 4.40 -20.63
CA GLU A 169 -7.50 4.23 -20.09
C GLU A 169 -6.60 3.61 -21.16
N TYR A 170 -5.40 4.14 -21.31
CA TYR A 170 -4.36 3.58 -22.17
C TYR A 170 -3.12 3.34 -21.32
N SER A 171 -2.60 2.12 -21.33
CA SER A 171 -1.40 1.75 -20.57
C SER A 171 -0.18 1.79 -21.49
N GLY A 172 0.88 2.48 -21.06
CA GLY A 172 2.16 2.57 -21.78
C GLY A 172 3.33 2.62 -20.79
N VAL A 173 4.53 2.25 -21.25
CA VAL A 173 5.75 2.32 -20.45
C VAL A 173 6.49 3.61 -20.79
N ILE A 174 6.71 4.46 -19.80
CA ILE A 174 7.55 5.66 -19.93
C ILE A 174 8.98 5.24 -19.57
N GLN A 175 9.93 5.45 -20.49
CA GLN A 175 11.35 5.17 -20.31
C GLN A 175 12.12 6.44 -19.96
#